data_AF-A0A9D7S482-F1
#
_entry.id   AF-A0A9D7S482-F1
#
_cell.length_a   1.000
_cell.length_b   1.000
_cell.length_c   1.000
_cell.angle_alpha   90.00
_cell.angle_beta   90.00
_cell.angle_gamma   90.00
#
_symmetry.space_group_name_H-M   'P 1'
#
loop_
_entity.id
_entity.type
_entity.pdbx_description
1 polymer ?
#
loop_
_entity_poly.entity_id
_entity_poly.type
_entity_poly.pdbx_seq_one_letter_code
_entity_poly.pdbx_strand_id
1 'polypeptide(L)' 'MNFARMTLLELSQRLASRALSSRELVEQALAAIDDPAGEGARTFIRVNRDTALANADRVDALRRTGASCDVT' A
#
# COMPACT_ATOMS: atom_id res chain seq x y z
N MET A 1 11.98 7.13 1.48
CA MET A 1 12.11 6.39 0.21
C MET A 1 10.79 6.56 -0.55
N ASN A 2 10.76 7.13 -1.75
CA ASN A 2 9.49 7.33 -2.48
C ASN A 2 9.25 6.14 -3.43
N PHE A 3 8.28 5.28 -3.09
CA PHE A 3 7.94 4.08 -3.84
C PHE A 3 7.18 4.39 -5.14
N ALA A 4 6.64 5.60 -5.31
CA ALA A 4 5.91 6.00 -6.52
C ALA A 4 6.77 6.05 -7.79
N ARG A 5 8.11 6.01 -7.67
CA ARG A 5 9.04 5.94 -8.81
C ARG A 5 9.47 4.51 -9.16
N MET A 6 9.06 3.51 -8.38
CA MET A 6 9.36 2.11 -8.66
C MET A 6 8.33 1.53 -9.62
N THR A 7 8.76 0.60 -10.44
CA THR A 7 7.87 -0.18 -11.29
C THR A 7 7.05 -1.16 -10.44
N LEU A 8 5.91 -1.61 -10.98
CA LEU A 8 5.08 -2.62 -10.33
C LEU A 8 5.86 -3.93 -10.08
N LEU A 9 6.78 -4.28 -10.98
CA LEU A 9 7.63 -5.47 -10.85
C LEU A 9 8.59 -5.35 -9.67
N GLU A 10 9.26 -4.21 -9.51
CA GLU A 10 10.16 -3.97 -8.37
C GLU A 10 9.39 -3.99 -7.04
N LEU A 11 8.20 -3.37 -7.00
CA LEU A 11 7.35 -3.40 -5.82
C LEU A 11 6.93 -4.84 -5.47
N SER A 12 6.52 -5.63 -6.46
CA SER A 12 6.16 -7.04 -6.28
C SER A 12 7.33 -7.85 -5.70
N GLN A 13 8.53 -7.69 -6.25
CA GLN A 13 9.74 -8.38 -5.77
C GLN A 13 10.09 -7.99 -4.32
N ARG A 14 9.97 -6.70 -3.97
CA ARG A 14 10.26 -6.22 -2.61
C ARG A 14 9.22 -6.67 -1.58
N LEU A 15 7.95 -6.75 -1.99
CA LEU A 15 6.89 -7.35 -1.18
C LEU A 15 7.12 -8.86 -0.97
N ALA A 16 7.53 -9.58 -2.03
CA ALA A 16 7.82 -11.01 -1.95
C ALA A 16 9.05 -11.30 -1.07
N SER A 17 10.10 -10.47 -1.15
CA SER A 17 11.30 -10.59 -0.32
C SER A 17 11.13 -10.06 1.10
N ARG A 18 9.95 -9.50 1.45
CA ARG A 18 9.66 -8.86 2.74
C ARG A 18 10.57 -7.68 3.07
N ALA A 19 11.23 -7.11 2.05
CA ALA A 19 11.99 -5.87 2.17
C ALA A 19 11.08 -4.62 2.19
N LEU A 20 9.78 -4.82 1.92
CA LEU A 20 8.72 -3.85 1.97
C LEU A 20 7.42 -4.56 2.35
N SER A 21 6.59 -3.94 3.18
CA SER A 21 5.26 -4.43 3.54
C SER A 21 4.17 -3.72 2.74
N SER A 22 3.02 -4.39 2.57
CA SER A 22 1.82 -3.74 2.02
C SER A 22 1.38 -2.58 2.91
N ARG A 23 1.55 -2.71 4.23
CA ARG A 23 1.24 -1.65 5.20
C ARG A 23 2.02 -0.36 4.91
N GLU A 24 3.34 -0.45 4.74
CA GLU A 24 4.20 0.71 4.44
C GLU A 24 3.81 1.39 3.10
N LEU A 25 3.42 0.61 2.10
CA LEU A 25 2.97 1.16 0.81
C LEU A 25 1.67 1.95 0.93
N VAL A 26 0.70 1.42 1.69
CA VAL A 26 -0.58 2.09 1.89
C VAL A 26 -0.39 3.35 2.74
N GLU A 27 0.41 3.29 3.79
CA GLU A 27 0.73 4.47 4.61
C GLU A 27 1.38 5.58 3.78
N GLN A 28 2.32 5.26 2.89
CA GLN A 28 2.92 6.24 2.00
C GLN A 28 1.90 6.82 1.01
N ALA A 29 1.00 6.00 0.46
CA ALA A 29 -0.04 6.48 -0.43
C ALA A 29 -1.01 7.44 0.28
N LEU A 30 -1.42 7.10 1.51
CA LEU A 30 -2.27 7.97 2.32
C LEU A 30 -1.56 9.28 2.68
N ALA A 31 -0.27 9.22 3.03
CA ALA A 31 0.52 10.42 3.27
C ALA A 31 0.63 11.33 2.03
N ALA A 32 0.74 10.75 0.83
CA ALA A 32 0.73 11.51 -0.42
C ALA A 32 -0.65 12.12 -0.74
N ILE A 33 -1.74 11.46 -0.32
CA ILE A 33 -3.10 12.02 -0.43
C ILE A 33 -3.29 13.19 0.54
N ASP A 34 -2.71 13.09 1.73
CA ASP A 34 -2.80 14.10 2.79
C ASP A 34 -1.81 15.26 2.62
N ASP A 35 -0.92 15.21 1.63
CA ASP A 35 0.00 16.29 1.30
C ASP A 35 -0.79 17.55 0.87
N PRO A 36 -0.75 18.66 1.63
CA PRO A 36 -1.48 19.88 1.29
C PRO A 36 -0.92 20.58 0.04
N ALA A 37 0.31 20.29 -0.37
CA ALA A 37 0.89 20.74 -1.63
C ALA A 37 0.60 19.78 -2.79
N GLY A 38 0.02 18.60 -2.51
CA GLY A 38 -0.38 17.61 -3.48
C GLY A 38 -1.80 17.83 -4.01
N GLU A 39 -2.19 17.00 -4.97
CA GLU A 39 -3.53 17.03 -5.59
C GLU A 39 -4.52 16.07 -4.92
N GLY A 40 -4.16 15.46 -3.79
CA GLY A 40 -4.96 14.42 -3.13
C GLY A 40 -6.36 14.88 -2.77
N ALA A 41 -6.49 16.05 -2.14
CA ALA A 41 -7.78 16.63 -1.75
C ALA A 41 -8.71 16.94 -2.94
N ARG A 42 -8.14 17.15 -4.13
CA ARG A 42 -8.90 17.43 -5.36
C ARG A 42 -9.19 16.17 -6.18
N THR A 43 -8.35 15.15 -6.04
CA THR A 43 -8.43 13.91 -6.81
C THR A 43 -9.42 12.93 -6.18
N PHE A 44 -9.45 12.82 -4.85
CA PHE A 44 -10.24 11.81 -4.15
C PHE A 44 -11.51 12.41 -3.52
N ILE A 45 -12.67 11.84 -3.85
CA ILE A 45 -13.96 12.21 -3.24
C ILE A 45 -14.10 11.59 -1.84
N ARG A 46 -13.57 10.37 -1.65
CA ARG A 46 -13.60 9.64 -0.37
C ARG A 46 -12.35 8.78 -0.21
N VAL A 47 -11.80 8.77 1.00
CA VAL A 47 -10.61 7.97 1.36
C VAL A 47 -10.95 7.06 2.54
N ASN A 48 -10.91 5.75 2.33
CA ASN A 48 -11.22 4.73 3.35
C ASN A 48 -9.96 4.30 4.09
N ARG A 49 -9.40 5.18 4.92
CA ARG A 49 -8.09 4.98 5.57
C ARG A 49 -8.04 3.69 6.39
N ASP A 50 -8.93 3.53 7.34
CA ASP A 50 -8.91 2.38 8.27
C ASP A 50 -9.07 1.04 7.54
N THR A 51 -9.99 0.98 6.58
CA THR A 51 -10.20 -0.23 5.76
C THR A 51 -8.98 -0.54 4.88
N ALA A 52 -8.34 0.48 4.31
CA ALA A 52 -7.14 0.28 3.49
C ALA A 52 -5.98 -0.27 4.33
N LEU A 53 -5.78 0.29 5.53
CA LEU A 53 -4.76 -0.14 6.47
C LEU A 53 -5.01 -1.57 6.97
N ALA A 54 -6.24 -1.89 7.38
CA ALA A 54 -6.60 -3.24 7.82
C ALA A 54 -6.43 -4.30 6.72
N ASN A 55 -6.76 -3.95 5.47
CA ASN A 55 -6.52 -4.83 4.33
C ASN A 55 -5.02 -5.05 4.08
N ALA A 56 -4.21 -4.01 4.21
CA ALA A 56 -2.76 -4.13 4.07
C ALA A 56 -2.16 -5.08 5.11
N ASP A 57 -2.57 -4.95 6.37
CA ASP A 57 -2.14 -5.82 7.47
C ASP A 57 -2.54 -7.29 7.19
N ARG A 58 -3.76 -7.52 6.71
CA ARG A 58 -4.24 -8.86 6.32
C ARG A 58 -3.41 -9.46 5.19
N VAL A 59 -3.09 -8.67 4.17
CA VAL A 59 -2.28 -9.12 3.03
C VAL A 59 -0.86 -9.49 3.51
N ASP A 60 -0.25 -8.68 4.35
CA ASP A 60 1.07 -8.99 4.92
C ASP A 60 1.05 -10.24 5.80
N ALA A 61 -0.06 -10.47 6.53
CA ALA A 61 -0.26 -11.71 7.28
C ALA A 61 -0.33 -12.94 6.38
N LEU A 62 -1.05 -12.86 5.26
CA LEU A 62 -1.15 -13.95 4.27
C LEU A 62 0.20 -14.21 3.59
N ARG A 63 0.97 -13.17 3.25
CA ARG A 63 2.34 -13.33 2.73
C ARG A 63 3.29 -13.99 3.72
N ARG A 64 3.07 -13.81 5.02
CA ARG A 64 3.87 -14.47 6.06
C ARG A 64 3.65 -15.98 6.05
N THR A 65 2.43 -16.42 5.80
CA THR A 65 2.04 -17.85 5.78
C THR A 65 2.26 -18.51 4.41
N GLY A 66 2.69 -17.76 3.39
CA GLY A 66 2.85 -18.27 2.02
C GLY A 66 1.53 -18.45 1.27
N ALA A 67 0.41 -17.96 1.84
CA ALA A 67 -0.90 -18.02 1.21
C ALA A 67 -1.07 -16.87 0.20
N SER A 68 -1.71 -17.16 -0.94
CA SER A 68 -2.14 -16.12 -1.88
C SER A 68 -3.38 -15.41 -1.33
N CYS A 69 -3.43 -14.09 -1.50
CA CYS A 69 -4.64 -13.33 -1.24
C CYS A 69 -5.68 -13.68 -2.29
N ASP A 70 -6.57 -14.61 -1.98
CA ASP A 70 -7.80 -14.76 -2.73
C ASP A 70 -8.70 -13.56 -2.43
N VAL A 71 -9.16 -12.88 -3.49
CA VAL A 71 -10.06 -11.73 -3.39
C VAL A 71 -11.43 -12.25 -3.82
N THR A 72 -12.03 -13.06 -2.95
CA THR A 72 -13.45 -13.45 -3.05
C THR A 72 -14.29 -12.48 -2.23
#